data_AF-A0A524IKS0-F1
#
_entry.id   AF-A0A524IKS0-F1
#
_cell.length_a   1.000
_cell.length_b   1.000
_cell.length_c   1.000
_cell.angle_alpha   90.00
_cell.angle_beta   90.00
_cell.angle_gamma   90.00
#
_symmetry.space_group_name_H-M   'P 1'
#
loop_
_entity.id
_entity.type
_entity.pdbx_description
1 polymer ?
#
loop_
_entity_poly.entity_id
_entity_poly.type
_entity_poly.pdbx_seq_one_letter_code
_entity_poly.pdbx_strand_id
1 'polypeptide(L)'
;MFNYYFNIGLTYFIIGFAVSLFFYFVLKKPIFGKFWGTLVISLVGAFLGGIIEHFFSNLIERLANLNNSVNIFPPLITAFVVIWLFSLVSDKK
;
A
#
# COMPACT_ATOMS: atom_id res chain seq x y z
N MET A 1 -5.79 -26.10 -9.12
CA MET A 1 -5.91 -24.81 -8.39
C MET A 1 -5.00 -24.73 -7.16
N PHE A 2 -4.92 -25.76 -6.31
CA PHE A 2 -4.05 -25.75 -5.11
C PHE A 2 -2.60 -25.37 -5.40
N ASN A 3 -1.93 -26.04 -6.35
CA ASN A 3 -0.54 -25.71 -6.72
C ASN A 3 -0.33 -24.27 -7.22
N TYR A 4 -1.35 -23.63 -7.80
CA TYR A 4 -1.23 -22.27 -8.31
C TYR A 4 -1.21 -21.26 -7.16
N TYR A 5 -2.21 -21.31 -6.28
CA TYR A 5 -2.27 -20.43 -5.11
C TYR A 5 -1.19 -20.77 -4.06
N PHE A 6 -0.82 -22.05 -3.95
CA PHE A 6 0.28 -22.48 -3.10
C PHE A 6 1.61 -21.94 -3.58
N ASN A 7 1.90 -21.98 -4.88
CA ASN A 7 3.11 -21.36 -5.44
C ASN A 7 3.11 -19.85 -5.24
N ILE A 8 1.98 -19.18 -5.44
CA ILE A 8 1.87 -17.74 -5.20
C ILE A 8 2.19 -17.42 -3.73
N GLY A 9 1.58 -18.13 -2.78
CA GLY A 9 1.86 -17.97 -1.35
C GLY A 9 3.32 -18.28 -0.99
N LEU A 10 3.89 -19.33 -1.58
CA LEU A 10 5.29 -19.71 -1.37
C LEU A 10 6.24 -18.62 -1.90
N THR A 11 5.94 -18.04 -3.06
CA THR A 11 6.73 -16.95 -3.64
C THR A 11 6.70 -15.71 -2.75
N TYR A 12 5.53 -15.29 -2.27
CA TYR A 12 5.44 -14.15 -1.36
C TYR A 12 6.13 -14.40 -0.02
N PHE A 13 6.04 -15.63 0.51
CA PHE A 13 6.74 -16.03 1.73
C PHE A 13 8.26 -15.99 1.54
N ILE A 14 8.77 -16.57 0.45
CA ILE A 14 10.21 -16.61 0.16
C ILE A 14 10.77 -15.20 -0.04
N ILE A 15 10.04 -14.32 -0.74
CA ILE A 15 10.44 -12.92 -0.93
C ILE A 15 10.44 -12.17 0.41
N GLY A 16 9.39 -12.30 1.20
CA GLY A 16 9.31 -11.66 2.54
C GLY A 16 10.39 -12.16 3.49
N PHE A 17 10.71 -13.45 3.44
CA PHE A 17 11.75 -14.08 4.24
C PHE A 17 13.16 -13.65 3.80
N ALA A 18 13.44 -13.61 2.49
CA ALA A 18 14.71 -13.16 1.95
C ALA A 18 15.00 -11.68 2.27
N VAL A 19 13.98 -10.82 2.16
CA VAL A 19 14.10 -9.41 2.54
C VAL A 19 14.36 -9.27 4.05
N SER A 20 13.68 -10.05 4.88
CA SER A 20 13.90 -10.04 6.34
C SER A 20 15.33 -10.48 6.71
N LEU A 21 15.85 -11.52 6.04
CA LEU A 21 17.23 -11.98 6.23
C LEU A 21 18.26 -10.95 5.77
N PHE A 22 18.04 -10.28 4.64
CA PHE A 22 18.92 -9.22 4.17
C PHE A 22 19.00 -8.06 5.17
N PHE A 23 17.86 -7.62 5.71
CA PHE A 23 17.82 -6.55 6.72
C PHE A 23 18.48 -6.96 8.03
N TYR A 24 18.33 -8.21 8.45
CA TYR A 24 18.96 -8.75 9.66
C TYR A 24 20.48 -8.90 9.53
N PHE A 25 20.96 -9.52 8.46
CA PHE A 25 22.37 -9.85 8.33
C PHE A 25 23.22 -8.74 7.70
N VAL A 26 22.69 -7.99 6.72
CA VAL A 26 23.46 -6.99 5.98
C VAL A 26 23.35 -5.62 6.63
N LEU A 27 22.13 -5.19 6.98
CA LEU A 27 21.93 -3.84 7.51
C LEU A 27 22.16 -3.74 9.03
N LYS A 28 22.09 -4.85 9.78
CA LYS A 28 22.41 -4.96 11.23
C LYS A 28 21.80 -3.85 12.11
N LYS A 29 20.65 -3.30 11.72
CA LYS A 29 19.94 -2.26 12.47
C LYS A 29 18.94 -2.92 13.44
N PRO A 30 18.66 -2.35 14.62
CA PRO A 30 17.64 -2.88 15.52
C PRO A 30 16.27 -2.80 14.82
N ILE A 31 15.83 -3.93 14.28
CA ILE A 31 14.67 -4.00 13.38
C ILE A 31 13.37 -3.66 14.14
N PHE A 32 13.32 -3.90 15.45
CA PHE A 32 12.16 -3.77 16.36
C PHE A 32 11.61 -2.35 16.61
N GLY A 33 11.90 -1.37 15.75
CA GLY A 33 11.32 -0.02 15.81
C GLY A 33 10.31 0.27 14.69
N LYS A 34 10.41 1.48 14.12
CA LYS A 34 9.53 2.03 13.06
C LYS A 34 9.30 1.08 11.88
N PHE A 35 10.24 0.20 11.57
CA PHE A 35 10.14 -0.76 10.47
C PHE A 35 8.98 -1.75 10.66
N TRP A 36 8.84 -2.38 11.83
CA TRP A 36 7.72 -3.31 12.06
C TRP A 36 6.38 -2.59 12.14
N GLY A 37 6.35 -1.36 12.68
CA GLY A 37 5.15 -0.52 12.67
C GLY A 37 4.68 -0.23 11.25
N THR A 38 5.59 0.22 10.38
CA THR A 38 5.30 0.43 8.96
C THR A 38 4.92 -0.87 8.25
N LEU A 39 5.57 -2.00 8.58
CA LEU A 39 5.25 -3.30 8.02
C LEU A 39 3.80 -3.73 8.37
N VAL A 40 3.39 -3.59 9.63
CA VAL A 40 2.03 -3.90 10.07
C VAL A 40 1.01 -2.98 9.39
N ILE A 41 1.28 -1.68 9.34
CA ILE A 41 0.39 -0.71 8.68
C ILE A 41 0.25 -1.03 7.19
N SER A 42 1.34 -1.36 6.51
CA SER A 42 1.34 -1.75 5.10
C SER A 42 0.59 -3.05 4.86
N LEU A 43 0.74 -4.05 5.72
CA LEU A 43 -0.02 -5.31 5.64
C LEU A 43 -1.52 -5.04 5.83
N VAL A 44 -1.90 -4.32 6.89
CA VAL A 44 -3.30 -3.98 7.16
C VAL A 44 -3.90 -3.18 6.00
N GLY A 45 -3.17 -2.20 5.47
CA GLY A 45 -3.59 -1.42 4.29
C GLY A 45 -3.78 -2.27 3.04
N ALA A 46 -2.91 -3.26 2.79
CA ALA A 46 -3.03 -4.17 1.65
C ALA A 46 -4.27 -5.07 1.77
N PHE A 47 -4.53 -5.63 2.96
CA PHE A 47 -5.74 -6.43 3.22
C PHE A 47 -7.02 -5.58 3.11
N LEU A 48 -7.02 -4.38 3.69
CA LEU A 48 -8.15 -3.46 3.59
C LEU A 48 -8.41 -3.04 2.14
N GLY A 49 -7.37 -2.81 1.34
CA GLY A 49 -7.49 -2.53 -0.09
C GLY A 49 -8.26 -3.63 -0.83
N GLY A 50 -7.90 -4.89 -0.60
CA GLY A 50 -8.60 -6.04 -1.20
C GLY A 50 -10.05 -6.19 -0.73
N ILE A 51 -10.34 -5.90 0.55
CA ILE A 51 -11.72 -5.90 1.07
C ILE A 51 -12.53 -4.79 0.41
N ILE A 52 -11.98 -3.57 0.34
CA ILE A 52 -12.65 -2.41 -0.28
C ILE A 52 -12.92 -2.69 -1.75
N GLU A 53 -11.97 -3.26 -2.49
CA GLU A 53 -12.18 -3.66 -3.88
C GLU A 53 -13.28 -4.70 -4.01
N HIS A 54 -13.30 -5.73 -3.16
CA HIS A 54 -14.32 -6.78 -3.21
C HIS A 54 -15.74 -6.24 -3.01
N PHE A 55 -15.95 -5.32 -2.06
CA PHE A 55 -17.27 -4.78 -1.75
C PHE A 55 -17.68 -3.59 -2.64
N PHE A 56 -16.72 -2.80 -3.14
CA PHE A 56 -16.97 -1.53 -3.82
C PHE A 56 -16.45 -1.48 -5.26
N SER A 57 -16.06 -2.60 -5.87
CA SER A 57 -15.54 -2.67 -7.25
C SER A 57 -16.37 -1.88 -8.25
N ASN A 58 -17.69 -2.05 -8.25
CA ASN A 58 -18.61 -1.35 -9.16
C ASN A 58 -18.60 0.18 -8.97
N LEU A 59 -18.43 0.64 -7.72
CA LEU A 59 -18.32 2.07 -7.40
C LEU A 59 -16.96 2.60 -7.84
N ILE A 60 -15.88 1.87 -7.53
CA ILE A 60 -14.51 2.21 -7.92
C ILE A 60 -14.40 2.31 -9.44
N GLU A 61 -15.00 1.39 -10.18
CA GLU A 61 -15.01 1.41 -11.65
C GLU A 61 -15.72 2.65 -12.21
N ARG A 62 -16.89 3.00 -11.66
CA ARG A 62 -17.61 4.24 -12.06
C ARG A 62 -16.82 5.50 -11.77
N LEU A 63 -16.07 5.53 -10.67
CA LEU A 63 -15.22 6.65 -10.27
C LEU A 63 -13.93 6.71 -11.11
N ALA A 64 -13.33 5.56 -11.41
CA ALA A 64 -12.14 5.43 -12.23
C ALA A 64 -12.39 5.73 -13.71
N ASN A 65 -13.64 5.62 -14.16
CA ASN A 65 -14.02 5.78 -15.57
C ASN A 65 -15.23 6.70 -15.73
N LEU A 66 -15.14 7.89 -15.13
CA LEU A 66 -16.18 8.91 -15.21
C LEU A 66 -16.36 9.35 -16.66
N ASN A 67 -17.57 9.13 -17.18
CA ASN A 67 -17.96 9.41 -18.57
C ASN A 67 -17.01 8.79 -19.62
N ASN A 68 -16.47 7.59 -19.36
CA ASN A 68 -15.54 6.85 -20.24
C ASN A 68 -14.22 7.59 -20.55
N SER A 69 -13.85 8.62 -19.78
CA SER A 69 -12.75 9.51 -20.18
C SER A 69 -11.90 10.02 -19.02
N VAL A 70 -12.47 10.12 -17.80
CA VAL A 70 -11.79 10.78 -16.69
C VAL A 70 -11.72 9.88 -15.46
N ASN A 71 -10.52 9.70 -14.93
CA ASN A 71 -10.28 9.03 -13.66
C ASN A 71 -10.13 10.07 -12.55
N ILE A 72 -10.93 9.98 -11.50
CA ILE A 72 -10.89 10.96 -10.39
C ILE A 72 -9.79 10.69 -9.37
N PHE A 73 -9.19 9.49 -9.34
CA PHE A 73 -8.22 9.14 -8.32
C PHE A 73 -6.92 9.96 -8.42
N PRO A 74 -6.31 10.16 -9.61
CA PRO A 74 -5.14 11.03 -9.73
C PRO A 74 -5.35 12.46 -9.20
N PRO A 75 -6.39 13.22 -9.60
CA PRO A 75 -6.58 14.58 -9.08
C PRO A 75 -6.92 14.60 -7.59
N LEU A 76 -7.64 13.59 -7.05
CA LEU A 76 -7.87 13.45 -5.61
C LEU A 76 -6.56 13.29 -4.84
N ILE A 77 -5.69 12.37 -5.29
CA ILE A 77 -4.37 12.15 -4.68
C ILE A 77 -3.53 13.43 -4.76
N THR A 78 -3.52 14.10 -5.91
CA THR A 78 -2.80 15.38 -6.06
C THR A 78 -3.34 16.44 -5.11
N ALA A 79 -4.66 16.58 -4.98
CA ALA A 79 -5.26 17.54 -4.04
C ALA A 79 -4.84 17.24 -2.59
N PHE A 80 -4.87 15.98 -2.16
CA PHE A 80 -4.40 15.58 -0.83
C PHE A 80 -2.92 15.93 -0.60
N VAL A 81 -2.05 15.63 -1.57
CA VAL A 81 -0.62 15.97 -1.49
C VAL A 81 -0.41 17.47 -1.39
N VAL A 82 -1.11 18.26 -2.22
CA VAL A 82 -1.00 19.73 -2.21
C VAL A 82 -1.50 20.31 -0.89
N ILE A 83 -2.63 19.84 -0.37
CA ILE A 83 -3.16 20.26 0.95
C ILE A 83 -2.16 19.93 2.05
N TRP A 84 -1.58 18.73 2.03
CA TRP A 84 -0.58 18.31 3.00
C TRP A 84 0.67 19.19 2.95
N LEU A 85 1.20 19.46 1.75
CA LEU A 85 2.34 20.36 1.56
C LEU A 85 2.02 21.79 2.03
N PHE A 86 0.82 22.29 1.72
CA PHE A 86 0.37 23.60 2.16
C PHE A 86 0.27 23.70 3.69
N SER A 87 -0.25 22.65 4.35
CA SER A 87 -0.29 22.55 5.81
C SER A 87 1.10 22.67 6.43
N LEU A 88 2.08 21.92 5.89
CA LEU A 88 3.46 21.94 6.39
C LEU A 88 4.15 23.31 6.24
N VAL A 89 3.80 24.07 5.20
CA VAL A 89 4.35 25.40 4.93
C VAL A 89 3.63 26.48 5.76
N SER A 90 2.32 26.33 5.99
CA SER A 90 1.50 27.31 6.70
C SER A 90 1.72 27.28 8.21
N ASP A 91 2.00 26.11 8.79
CA ASP A 91 2.30 25.94 10.23
C ASP A 91 3.65 26.59 10.65
N LYS A 92 4.44 27.10 9.70
CA LYS A 92 5.73 27.78 9.94
C LYS A 92 5.63 29.32 10.00
N LYS A 93 4.43 29.88 10.15
CA LYS A 93 4.21 31.29 10.48
C LYS A 93 3.68 31.43 11.91
#